data_AF-A0AA94L3B8-F1
#
_entry.id   AF-A0AA94L3B8-F1
#
_cell.length_a   1.000
_cell.length_b   1.000
_cell.length_c   1.000
_cell.angle_alpha   90.00
_cell.angle_beta   90.00
_cell.angle_gamma   90.00
#
_symmetry.space_group_name_H-M   'P 1'
#
loop_
_entity.id
_entity.type
_entity.pdbx_description
1 polymer ?
#
loop_
_entity_poly.entity_id
_entity_poly.type
_entity_poly.pdbx_seq_one_letter_code
_entity_poly.pdbx_strand_id
1 'polypeptide(L)'
;MKKKRLSAMFENSVAIQDGAHEEVLCPHCDEPLVFGMKDNAHEFSIGLTKILECLVVAEHMGYVPPFPDDWWVSASRRYAFIPDVRNHLQHKKE
;
A
#
# COMPACT_ATOMS: atom_id res chain seq x y z
N MET A 1 28.33 9.77 14.81
CA MET A 1 27.29 10.77 15.18
C MET A 1 26.84 11.46 13.90
N LYS A 2 25.57 11.63 13.50
CA LYS A 2 24.26 11.28 14.05
C LYS A 2 23.30 11.12 12.85
N LYS A 3 22.51 10.05 12.90
CA LYS A 3 21.20 9.87 12.25
C LYS A 3 20.45 11.22 12.18
N LYS A 4 20.28 11.80 11.00
CA LYS A 4 19.53 13.07 10.86
C LYS A 4 18.61 13.16 9.63
N ARG A 5 18.38 12.05 8.94
CA ARG A 5 17.55 12.03 7.73
C ARG A 5 16.24 11.25 7.85
N LEU A 6 16.02 10.55 8.97
CA LEU A 6 14.79 9.78 9.18
C LEU A 6 13.62 10.61 9.75
N SER A 7 13.85 11.70 10.52
CA SER A 7 12.74 12.30 11.30
C SER A 7 11.71 13.06 10.44
N ALA A 8 12.16 13.87 9.48
CA ALA A 8 11.26 14.74 8.70
C ALA A 8 10.23 13.97 7.85
N MET A 9 10.52 12.73 7.43
CA MET A 9 9.59 11.93 6.63
C MET A 9 8.41 11.39 7.46
N PHE A 10 8.63 11.11 8.75
CA PHE A 10 7.56 10.65 9.67
C PHE A 10 6.74 11.80 10.26
N GLU A 11 7.25 13.03 10.22
CA GLU A 11 6.55 14.23 10.66
C GLU A 11 5.55 14.73 9.60
N ASN A 12 5.65 14.27 8.36
CA ASN A 12 4.80 14.66 7.24
C ASN A 12 3.73 13.59 6.96
N SER A 13 2.70 13.55 7.81
CA SER A 13 1.60 12.60 7.70
C SER A 13 0.48 13.14 6.80
N VAL A 14 -0.02 12.31 5.87
CA VAL A 14 -1.22 12.63 5.08
C VAL A 14 -2.45 12.54 6.00
N ALA A 15 -3.26 13.59 6.04
CA ALA A 15 -4.57 13.57 6.68
C ALA A 15 -5.64 13.21 5.64
N ILE A 16 -6.51 12.25 5.97
CA ILE A 16 -7.73 11.99 5.17
C ILE A 16 -8.62 13.24 5.31
N GLN A 17 -8.88 13.92 4.21
CA GLN A 17 -9.80 15.06 4.20
C GLN A 17 -11.23 14.53 4.13
N ASP A 18 -12.10 15.00 5.03
CA ASP A 18 -13.53 14.69 5.01
C ASP A 18 -14.18 15.55 3.92
N GLY A 19 -14.53 14.92 2.79
CA GLY A 19 -14.99 15.62 1.60
C GLY A 19 -15.22 14.67 0.43
N ALA A 20 -16.02 15.11 -0.55
CA ALA A 20 -16.41 14.31 -1.71
C ALA A 20 -15.19 13.64 -2.37
N HIS A 21 -15.12 12.31 -2.27
CA HIS A 21 -14.18 11.52 -3.04
C HIS A 21 -14.57 11.67 -4.51
N GLU A 22 -13.77 12.43 -5.27
CA GLU A 22 -13.95 12.51 -6.70
C GLU A 22 -13.36 11.26 -7.34
N GLU A 23 -14.23 10.38 -7.85
CA GLU A 23 -13.80 9.25 -8.66
C GLU A 23 -13.31 9.79 -10.02
N VAL A 24 -12.00 9.97 -10.12
CA VAL A 24 -11.35 10.30 -11.39
C VAL A 24 -11.06 9.01 -12.13
N LEU A 25 -11.87 8.70 -13.14
CA LEU A 25 -11.59 7.63 -14.07
C LEU A 25 -10.34 8.00 -14.88
N CYS A 26 -9.24 7.29 -14.65
CA CYS A 26 -8.03 7.42 -15.44
C CYS A 26 -8.07 6.41 -16.60
N PRO A 27 -8.40 6.82 -17.84
CA PRO A 27 -8.55 5.90 -18.97
C PRO A 27 -7.23 5.25 -19.43
N HIS A 28 -6.09 5.72 -18.93
CA HIS A 28 -4.75 5.24 -19.30
C HIS A 28 -3.95 4.69 -18.11
N CYS A 29 -4.55 4.57 -16.93
CA CYS A 29 -3.88 3.99 -15.78
C CYS A 29 -4.11 2.48 -15.80
N ASP A 30 -3.03 1.70 -15.74
CA ASP A 30 -3.11 0.24 -15.55
C ASP A 30 -3.55 -0.15 -14.12
N GLU A 31 -3.88 0.83 -13.28
CA GLU A 31 -4.29 0.65 -11.89
C GLU A 31 -5.81 0.76 -11.74
N PRO A 32 -6.48 -0.23 -11.12
CA PRO A 32 -7.93 -0.23 -10.96
C PRO A 32 -8.45 0.83 -9.98
N LEU A 33 -7.58 1.38 -9.13
CA LEU A 33 -7.88 2.47 -8.22
C LEU A 33 -6.58 3.20 -7.89
N VAL A 34 -6.63 4.53 -7.95
CA VAL A 34 -5.49 5.42 -7.65
C VAL A 34 -5.90 6.40 -6.58
N PHE A 35 -5.07 6.55 -5.55
CA PHE A 35 -5.29 7.47 -4.45
C PHE A 35 -4.41 8.70 -4.66
N GLY A 36 -5.05 9.87 -4.81
CA GLY A 36 -4.35 11.16 -4.74
C GLY A 36 -4.05 11.50 -3.29
N MET A 37 -2.78 11.76 -2.99
CA MET A 37 -2.32 12.10 -1.64
C MET A 37 -1.54 13.41 -1.68
N LYS A 38 -1.79 14.24 -0.67
CA LYS A 38 -1.10 15.52 -0.50
C LYS A 38 -0.61 15.63 0.93
N ASP A 39 0.68 15.84 1.07
CA ASP A 39 1.32 16.20 2.33
C ASP A 39 1.63 17.72 2.33
N ASN A 40 2.34 18.22 3.34
CA ASN A 40 2.62 19.66 3.45
C ASN A 40 3.51 20.22 2.33
N ALA A 41 4.25 19.38 1.60
CA ALA A 41 5.28 19.77 0.63
C ALA A 41 5.11 19.11 -0.74
N HIS A 42 4.41 17.98 -0.84
CA HIS A 42 4.30 17.17 -2.05
C HIS A 42 2.87 16.72 -2.33
N GLU A 43 2.58 16.62 -3.62
CA GLU A 43 1.41 15.91 -4.15
C GLU A 43 1.91 14.70 -4.92
N PHE A 44 1.36 13.53 -4.61
CA PHE A 44 1.70 12.30 -5.30
C PHE A 44 0.50 11.36 -5.32
N SER A 45 0.57 10.32 -6.13
CA SER A 45 -0.45 9.29 -6.19
C SER A 45 0.14 7.93 -5.80
N ILE A 46 -0.72 7.07 -5.27
CA ILE A 46 -0.39 5.67 -5.03
C ILE A 46 -1.47 4.78 -5.63
N GLY A 47 -1.06 3.76 -6.38
CA GLY A 47 -1.97 2.76 -6.94
C GLY A 47 -2.40 1.73 -5.89
N LEU A 48 -3.60 1.17 -6.05
CA LEU A 48 -4.11 0.12 -5.18
C LEU A 48 -3.20 -1.11 -5.14
N THR A 49 -2.57 -1.47 -6.26
CA THR A 49 -1.59 -2.57 -6.30
C THR A 49 -0.48 -2.34 -5.28
N LYS A 50 0.07 -1.12 -5.20
CA LYS A 50 1.11 -0.76 -4.23
C LYS A 50 0.61 -0.83 -2.78
N ILE A 51 -0.63 -0.40 -2.52
CA ILE A 51 -1.24 -0.50 -1.18
C ILE A 51 -1.39 -1.96 -0.75
N LEU A 52 -1.81 -2.83 -1.66
CA LEU A 52 -1.96 -4.27 -1.38
C LEU A 52 -0.60 -4.95 -1.13
N GLU A 53 0.47 -4.56 -1.83
CA GLU A 53 1.83 -5.01 -1.51
C GLU A 53 2.22 -4.58 -0.08
N CYS A 54 1.97 -3.32 0.29
CA CYS A 54 2.20 -2.84 1.64
C CYS A 54 1.39 -3.64 2.68
N LEU A 55 0.14 -4.00 2.38
CA LEU A 55 -0.70 -4.81 3.25
C LEU A 55 -0.12 -6.21 3.47
N VAL A 56 0.36 -6.86 2.41
CA VAL A 56 1.02 -8.17 2.49
C VAL A 56 2.25 -8.10 3.41
N VAL A 57 3.07 -7.04 3.28
CA VAL A 57 4.23 -6.83 4.16
C VAL A 57 3.80 -6.59 5.60
N ALA A 58 2.79 -5.75 5.83
CA ALA A 58 2.29 -5.45 7.16
C ALA A 58 1.74 -6.70 7.87
N GLU A 59 1.02 -7.57 7.14
CA GLU A 59 0.55 -8.86 7.66
C GLU A 59 1.74 -9.75 8.02
N HIS A 60 2.69 -9.91 7.09
CA HIS A 60 3.86 -10.77 7.29
C HIS A 60 4.70 -10.33 8.52
N MET A 61 4.81 -9.03 8.75
CA MET A 61 5.53 -8.44 9.89
C MET A 61 4.72 -8.39 11.19
N GLY A 62 3.42 -8.75 11.16
CA GLY A 62 2.55 -8.75 12.34
C GLY A 62 2.05 -7.37 12.78
N TYR A 63 2.13 -6.35 11.92
CA TYR A 63 1.57 -5.02 12.20
C TYR A 63 0.05 -4.96 11.99
N VAL A 64 -0.49 -5.89 11.19
CA VAL A 64 -1.93 -6.11 11.06
C VAL A 64 -2.26 -7.56 11.40
N PRO A 65 -3.48 -7.85 11.87
CA PRO A 65 -3.93 -9.23 12.08
C PRO A 65 -3.81 -10.06 10.81
N PRO A 66 -3.56 -11.38 10.92
CA PRO A 66 -3.60 -12.27 9.77
C PRO A 66 -5.00 -12.27 9.16
N PHE A 67 -5.07 -12.08 7.85
CA PHE A 67 -6.31 -12.19 7.09
C PHE A 67 -6.63 -13.67 6.83
N PRO A 68 -7.92 -14.02 6.74
CA PRO A 68 -8.33 -15.36 6.33
C PRO A 68 -7.76 -15.78 4.97
N ASP A 69 -7.44 -17.06 4.81
CA ASP A 69 -6.86 -17.59 3.56
C ASP A 69 -7.79 -17.41 2.35
N ASP A 70 -9.10 -17.54 2.55
CA ASP A 70 -10.11 -17.33 1.52
C ASP A 70 -10.14 -15.88 1.01
N TRP A 71 -9.88 -14.91 1.89
CA TRP A 71 -9.72 -13.51 1.50
C TRP A 71 -8.52 -13.35 0.56
N TRP A 72 -7.37 -13.93 0.91
CA TRP A 72 -6.17 -13.89 0.06
C TRP A 72 -6.34 -14.64 -1.26
N VAL A 73 -7.07 -15.76 -1.27
CA VAL A 73 -7.41 -16.49 -2.51
C VAL A 73 -8.26 -15.59 -3.42
N SER A 74 -9.27 -14.93 -2.86
CA SER A 74 -10.12 -14.00 -3.60
C SER A 74 -9.33 -12.81 -4.14
N ALA A 75 -8.50 -12.19 -3.30
CA ALA A 75 -7.63 -11.09 -3.70
C ALA A 75 -6.65 -11.51 -4.82
N SER A 76 -6.02 -12.68 -4.71
CA SER A 76 -5.06 -13.18 -5.70
C SER A 76 -5.69 -13.46 -7.06
N ARG A 77 -6.98 -13.82 -7.11
CA ARG A 77 -7.72 -13.98 -8.38
C ARG A 77 -7.91 -12.63 -9.10
N ARG A 78 -7.97 -11.54 -8.34
CA ARG A 78 -8.12 -10.18 -8.88
C ARG A 78 -6.77 -9.49 -9.11
N TYR A 79 -5.77 -9.82 -8.32
CA TYR A 79 -4.46 -9.19 -8.27
C TYR A 79 -3.37 -10.26 -8.34
N ALA A 80 -2.95 -10.60 -9.57
CA ALA A 80 -2.07 -11.74 -9.84
C ALA A 80 -0.67 -11.65 -9.21
N PHE A 81 -0.22 -10.47 -8.78
CA PHE A 81 1.08 -10.28 -8.12
C PHE A 81 1.08 -10.71 -6.64
N ILE A 82 -0.09 -10.86 -5.99
CA ILE A 82 -0.17 -11.15 -4.56
C ILE A 82 0.55 -12.45 -4.18
N PRO A 83 0.36 -13.58 -4.89
CA PRO A 83 1.08 -14.82 -4.60
C PRO A 83 2.60 -14.65 -4.66
N ASP A 84 3.12 -13.92 -5.65
CA ASP A 84 4.56 -13.72 -5.83
C ASP A 84 5.16 -12.96 -4.64
N VAL A 85 4.51 -11.87 -4.20
CA VAL A 85 4.96 -11.09 -3.04
C VAL A 85 4.91 -11.92 -1.76
N ARG A 86 3.83 -12.68 -1.54
CA ARG A 86 3.70 -13.55 -0.36
C ARG A 86 4.78 -14.64 -0.33
N ASN A 87 5.01 -15.31 -1.45
CA ASN A 87 6.04 -16.35 -1.59
C ASN A 87 7.44 -15.79 -1.31
N HIS A 88 7.78 -14.63 -1.89
CA HIS A 88 9.09 -13.99 -1.67
C HIS A 88 9.35 -13.64 -0.19
N LEU A 89 8.31 -13.28 0.57
CA LEU A 89 8.44 -12.99 2.00
C LEU A 89 8.56 -14.25 2.85
N GLN A 90 7.89 -15.35 2.47
CA GLN A 90 7.98 -16.62 3.19
C GLN A 90 9.37 -17.27 3.08
N HIS A 91 10.04 -17.14 1.94
CA HIS A 91 11.40 -17.67 1.74
C HIS A 91 12.52 -16.87 2.43
N LYS A 92 12.23 -15.68 3.00
CA LYS A 92 13.21 -14.88 3.75
C LYS A 92 13.34 -15.25 5.24
N LYS A 93 12.65 -16.31 5.69
CA LYS A 93 12.69 -16.78 7.08
C LYS A 93 13.83 -17.78 7.39
N GLU A 94 14.70 -18.11 6.43
CA GLU A 94 15.90 -18.94 6.62
C GLU A 94 17.20 -18.12 6.71
#